data_AF-A0A9W6XPQ6-F1
#
_entry.id   AF-A0A9W6XPQ6-F1
#
_cell.length_a   1.000
_cell.length_b   1.000
_cell.length_c   1.000
_cell.angle_alpha   90.00
_cell.angle_beta   90.00
_cell.angle_gamma   90.00
#
_symmetry.space_group_name_H-M   'P 1'
#
loop_
_entity.id
_entity.type
_entity.pdbx_description
1 polymer ?
#
loop_
_entity_poly.entity_id
_entity_poly.type
_entity_poly.pdbx_seq_one_letter_code
_entity_poly.pdbx_strand_id
1 'polypeptide(L)'
;MPAARPARHGLPGAPRQGVRVHAQQLGAHRQRGRGQVHDTRHSVGVPPEQQLHVPHGARGAGRARRAAQDTEQVLLRAVRATPRPAQVRDSITAISPTENCYADANEGWGGCSEQWDGARIGLDGAKERYLADDAYQLTDLSPAMGKLLSGMERVFVLKPDGGRYSPAFVEATQAFHSKFFAGDFLVEQLRVVKSENELNRMRFAADIGAQGFIDMMKNTRPGMTELALGSTFEGSVKKNGALWNAFPNVVGSGSNAAVIHYLSKRDLLRENELVLVDSGCEVAGGYASDITRTWPVGGKLTSGQTTMYEFVLDVQKKCIEHLRKKIETEESITLNELHDYSVEIMMERMLDFGILKNKGGAFSRSAMREFQKYNPTHIGHYLGMDTHDTPHITRGAPLVPGMVVTVEPGIYLPKNDLNLPEELRGIGIRIEDDVVVRAS
;
A
#
# COMPACT_ATOMS: atom_id res chain seq x y z
N MET A 1 51.16 -36.08 22.58
CA MET A 1 51.71 -36.58 21.29
C MET A 1 51.61 -38.10 21.27
N PRO A 2 51.49 -38.79 20.11
CA PRO A 2 51.12 -38.34 18.75
C PRO A 2 49.92 -39.18 18.19
N ALA A 3 49.06 -38.67 17.30
CA ALA A 3 49.21 -38.46 15.85
C ALA A 3 49.58 -39.72 15.04
N ALA A 4 48.67 -40.18 14.18
CA ALA A 4 48.99 -40.91 12.94
C ALA A 4 47.80 -40.91 11.93
N ARG A 5 47.92 -40.09 10.88
CA ARG A 5 47.59 -40.45 9.47
C ARG A 5 48.94 -40.78 8.80
N PRO A 6 49.07 -41.47 7.64
CA PRO A 6 48.14 -41.56 6.49
C PRO A 6 48.10 -42.99 5.84
N ALA A 7 47.33 -43.26 4.77
CA ALA A 7 47.89 -43.30 3.41
C ALA A 7 46.78 -43.44 2.35
N ARG A 8 47.03 -42.82 1.20
CA ARG A 8 46.26 -42.86 -0.05
C ARG A 8 46.71 -44.05 -0.90
N HIS A 9 45.77 -44.64 -1.64
CA HIS A 9 46.04 -45.23 -2.96
C HIS A 9 44.91 -44.82 -3.92
N GLY A 10 45.28 -44.16 -5.04
CA GLY A 10 44.47 -44.10 -6.27
C GLY A 10 44.43 -45.48 -6.94
N LEU A 11 43.64 -45.79 -7.97
CA LEU A 11 43.06 -45.17 -9.17
C LEU A 11 41.91 -46.14 -9.63
N PRO A 12 41.24 -46.07 -10.81
CA PRO A 12 41.27 -45.11 -11.93
C PRO A 12 39.87 -44.60 -12.36
N GLY A 13 39.86 -43.69 -13.33
CA GLY A 13 38.68 -43.03 -13.88
C GLY A 13 37.77 -43.91 -14.76
N ALA A 14 36.51 -43.48 -14.84
CA ALA A 14 35.49 -43.94 -15.77
C ALA A 14 34.78 -42.70 -16.38
N PRO A 15 34.18 -42.82 -17.57
CA PRO A 15 34.02 -41.73 -18.52
C PRO A 15 32.85 -40.78 -18.19
N ARG A 16 33.04 -39.49 -18.45
CA ARG A 16 31.99 -38.47 -18.40
C ARG A 16 31.05 -38.62 -19.60
N GLN A 17 29.86 -39.17 -19.38
CA GLN A 17 28.70 -38.90 -20.23
C GLN A 17 27.88 -37.77 -19.60
N GLY A 18 27.63 -36.73 -20.39
CA GLY A 18 26.93 -35.53 -19.96
C GLY A 18 25.43 -35.80 -19.74
N VAL A 19 24.99 -35.65 -18.49
CA VAL A 19 23.57 -35.53 -18.16
C VAL A 19 23.16 -34.07 -18.34
N ARG A 20 22.28 -33.81 -19.32
CA ARG A 20 21.58 -32.53 -19.45
C ARG A 20 20.50 -32.47 -18.38
N VAL A 21 20.67 -31.59 -17.40
CA VAL A 21 19.62 -31.24 -16.44
C VAL A 21 18.81 -30.10 -17.05
N HIS A 22 17.55 -30.38 -17.40
CA HIS A 22 16.57 -29.35 -17.74
C HIS A 22 16.11 -28.67 -16.44
N ALA A 23 16.65 -27.48 -16.18
CA ALA A 23 16.10 -26.58 -15.17
C ALA A 23 14.89 -25.86 -15.76
N GLN A 24 13.68 -26.16 -15.27
CA GLN A 24 12.50 -25.33 -15.53
C GLN A 24 12.65 -24.02 -14.74
N GLN A 25 12.76 -22.95 -15.51
CA GLN A 25 12.88 -21.58 -15.04
C GLN A 25 11.47 -21.07 -14.72
N LEU A 26 11.12 -20.95 -13.43
CA LEU A 26 9.94 -20.19 -13.01
C LEU A 26 10.19 -18.71 -13.31
N GLY A 27 9.35 -18.15 -14.18
CA GLY A 27 9.48 -16.81 -14.73
C GLY A 27 9.21 -15.72 -13.69
N ALA A 28 10.28 -15.15 -13.13
CA ALA A 28 10.23 -13.84 -12.49
C ALA A 28 10.46 -12.77 -13.57
N HIS A 29 9.42 -12.04 -13.96
CA HIS A 29 9.56 -10.89 -14.85
C HIS A 29 10.28 -9.74 -14.10
N ARG A 30 11.60 -9.64 -14.28
CA ARG A 30 12.38 -8.44 -14.02
C ARG A 30 12.33 -7.53 -15.25
N GLN A 31 11.86 -6.30 -15.09
CA GLN A 31 12.20 -5.23 -16.04
C GLN A 31 13.57 -4.65 -15.66
N ARG A 32 14.54 -4.74 -16.59
CA ARG A 32 15.75 -3.92 -16.64
C ARG A 32 15.58 -2.94 -17.79
N GLY A 33 15.64 -1.65 -17.51
CA GLY A 33 15.89 -0.61 -18.51
C GLY A 33 17.09 0.22 -18.06
N ARG A 34 18.23 0.04 -18.73
CA ARG A 34 19.31 1.04 -18.79
C ARG A 34 19.02 1.91 -20.00
N GLY A 35 18.94 3.22 -19.82
CA GLY A 35 18.90 4.22 -20.88
C GLY A 35 19.61 5.48 -20.41
N GLN A 36 20.61 5.90 -21.16
CA GLN A 36 21.57 6.95 -20.83
C GLN A 36 20.96 8.35 -20.80
N VAL A 37 21.62 9.19 -19.99
CA VAL A 37 21.50 10.65 -19.95
C VAL A 37 21.84 11.25 -21.32
N HIS A 38 20.94 12.05 -21.88
CA HIS A 38 21.31 13.15 -22.77
C HIS A 38 20.43 14.38 -22.49
N ASP A 39 21.13 15.45 -22.13
CA ASP A 39 20.70 16.84 -21.95
C ASP A 39 20.15 17.42 -23.26
N THR A 40 18.92 17.93 -23.25
CA THR A 40 18.47 18.95 -24.22
C THR A 40 17.51 19.91 -23.53
N ARG A 41 18.01 21.12 -23.25
CA ARG A 41 17.23 22.30 -22.92
C ARG A 41 16.36 22.66 -24.12
N HIS A 42 15.04 22.73 -23.98
CA HIS A 42 14.21 23.66 -24.75
C HIS A 42 13.07 24.20 -23.89
N SER A 43 13.11 25.53 -23.75
CA SER A 43 12.14 26.44 -23.17
C SER A 43 10.80 26.39 -23.92
N VAL A 44 9.70 26.19 -23.21
CA VAL A 44 8.34 26.47 -23.70
C VAL A 44 7.63 27.34 -22.68
N GLY A 45 7.15 28.48 -23.15
CA GLY A 45 6.66 29.60 -22.36
C GLY A 45 5.32 29.35 -21.67
N VAL A 46 5.17 30.04 -20.54
CA VAL A 46 3.95 30.15 -19.72
C VAL A 46 3.04 31.23 -20.34
N PRO A 47 1.74 30.99 -20.57
CA PRO A 47 0.80 32.06 -20.89
C PRO A 47 0.31 32.79 -19.61
N PRO A 48 -0.02 34.08 -19.70
CA PRO A 48 -0.12 34.97 -18.54
C PRO A 48 -1.43 34.84 -17.76
N GLU A 49 -1.32 35.07 -16.45
CA GLU A 49 -2.40 35.19 -15.47
C GLU A 49 -3.37 36.34 -15.82
N GLN A 50 -4.67 36.06 -15.84
CA GLN A 50 -5.70 37.10 -15.78
C GLN A 50 -6.03 37.40 -14.32
N GLN A 51 -5.61 38.59 -13.88
CA GLN A 51 -6.02 39.22 -12.63
C GLN A 51 -7.53 39.52 -12.65
N LEU A 52 -8.25 39.02 -11.65
CA LEU A 52 -9.59 39.50 -11.33
C LEU A 52 -9.53 40.41 -10.10
N HIS A 53 -9.96 41.65 -10.32
CA HIS A 53 -10.11 42.72 -9.33
C HIS A 53 -11.06 42.32 -8.19
N VAL A 54 -10.65 42.59 -6.95
CA VAL A 54 -11.51 42.58 -5.76
C VAL A 54 -11.83 44.04 -5.37
N PRO A 55 -13.10 44.42 -5.19
CA PRO A 55 -13.45 45.63 -4.44
C PRO A 55 -13.71 45.31 -2.97
N HIS A 56 -13.09 46.10 -2.08
CA HIS A 56 -13.38 46.14 -0.66
C HIS A 56 -14.74 46.80 -0.37
N GLY A 57 -15.49 46.21 0.57
CA GLY A 57 -16.68 46.82 1.15
C GLY A 57 -17.28 45.95 2.25
N ALA A 58 -16.94 46.23 3.51
CA ALA A 58 -17.49 45.59 4.70
C ALA A 58 -18.97 45.93 4.92
N ARG A 59 -19.79 44.91 5.22
CA ARG A 59 -20.91 44.88 6.19
C ARG A 59 -21.78 43.65 5.92
N GLY A 60 -21.96 42.78 6.91
CA GLY A 60 -22.98 41.72 6.86
C GLY A 60 -22.65 40.43 7.59
N ALA A 61 -22.34 40.51 8.89
CA ALA A 61 -22.53 39.36 9.79
C ALA A 61 -24.02 38.99 9.74
N GLY A 62 -24.36 37.90 9.05
CA GLY A 62 -25.77 37.48 8.85
C GLY A 62 -26.07 36.59 7.65
N ARG A 63 -25.10 36.25 6.78
CA ARG A 63 -25.33 35.34 5.64
C ARG A 63 -24.40 34.12 5.53
N ALA A 64 -23.41 33.97 6.41
CA ALA A 64 -22.55 32.77 6.43
C ALA A 64 -23.15 31.58 7.22
N ARG A 65 -24.27 31.78 7.94
CA ARG A 65 -24.98 30.68 8.66
C ARG A 65 -26.11 30.01 7.86
N ARG A 66 -26.40 30.46 6.63
CA ARG A 66 -27.39 29.79 5.76
C ARG A 66 -26.78 28.96 4.64
N ALA A 67 -25.52 29.23 4.25
CA ALA A 67 -24.84 28.43 3.23
C ALA A 67 -24.26 27.11 3.76
N ALA A 68 -24.08 26.96 5.07
CA ALA A 68 -23.64 25.69 5.69
C ALA A 68 -24.82 24.76 6.04
N GLN A 69 -26.03 25.32 6.26
CA GLN A 69 -27.22 24.52 6.56
C GLN A 69 -27.92 23.96 5.31
N ASP A 70 -27.63 24.51 4.12
CA ASP A 70 -28.20 24.01 2.86
C ASP A 70 -27.38 22.89 2.22
N THR A 71 -26.10 22.72 2.54
CA THR A 71 -25.25 21.65 1.98
C THR A 71 -25.43 20.31 2.69
N GLU A 72 -25.79 20.35 3.98
CA GLU A 72 -25.96 19.15 4.81
C GLU A 72 -27.32 18.44 4.54
N GLN A 73 -28.34 19.17 4.06
CA GLN A 73 -29.62 18.56 3.67
C GLN A 73 -29.67 18.05 2.22
N VAL A 74 -28.75 18.48 1.35
CA VAL A 74 -28.75 18.04 -0.06
C VAL A 74 -28.17 16.63 -0.23
N LEU A 75 -27.23 16.22 0.63
CA LEU A 75 -26.63 14.88 0.57
C LEU A 75 -27.47 13.79 1.28
N LEU A 76 -28.25 14.15 2.30
CA LEU A 76 -29.06 13.17 3.06
C LEU A 76 -30.52 13.02 2.58
N ARG A 77 -31.03 13.90 1.69
CA ARG A 77 -32.36 13.75 1.06
C ARG A 77 -32.35 13.22 -0.37
N ALA A 78 -31.20 13.16 -1.04
CA ALA A 78 -31.11 12.67 -2.41
C ALA A 78 -31.29 11.14 -2.56
N VAL A 79 -31.27 10.38 -1.47
CA VAL A 79 -31.42 8.91 -1.51
C VAL A 79 -32.88 8.44 -1.39
N ARG A 80 -33.87 9.33 -1.18
CA ARG A 80 -35.27 8.89 -0.97
C ARG A 80 -36.40 9.61 -1.70
N ALA A 81 -36.18 10.54 -2.63
CA ALA A 81 -37.31 11.20 -3.30
C ALA A 81 -37.10 11.73 -4.73
N THR A 82 -36.15 11.20 -5.50
CA THR A 82 -36.09 11.44 -6.95
C THR A 82 -36.72 10.28 -7.70
N PRO A 83 -37.74 10.49 -8.56
CA PRO A 83 -38.10 9.51 -9.56
C PRO A 83 -36.84 9.22 -10.37
N ARG A 84 -36.39 7.96 -10.37
CA ARG A 84 -35.22 7.52 -11.12
C ARG A 84 -35.42 7.94 -12.59
N PRO A 85 -34.45 8.63 -13.23
CA PRO A 85 -34.49 8.80 -14.67
C PRO A 85 -34.54 7.41 -15.31
N ALA A 86 -35.50 7.20 -16.22
CA ALA A 86 -35.79 5.90 -16.84
C ALA A 86 -34.66 5.30 -17.71
N GLN A 87 -33.44 5.84 -17.64
CA GLN A 87 -32.31 5.51 -18.52
C GLN A 87 -31.00 5.21 -17.80
N VAL A 88 -30.97 5.12 -16.47
CA VAL A 88 -29.83 4.46 -15.80
C VAL A 88 -30.17 2.98 -15.74
N ARG A 89 -29.55 2.18 -16.62
CA ARG A 89 -29.56 0.72 -16.47
C ARG A 89 -28.59 0.37 -15.34
N ASP A 90 -29.10 0.35 -14.11
CA ASP A 90 -28.43 -0.28 -12.98
C ASP A 90 -28.51 -1.80 -13.21
N SER A 91 -27.58 -2.35 -14.00
CA SER A 91 -27.46 -3.79 -14.19
C SER A 91 -26.03 -4.23 -13.91
N ILE A 92 -25.84 -4.97 -12.82
CA ILE A 92 -24.58 -5.62 -12.50
C ILE A 92 -24.50 -6.88 -13.35
N THR A 93 -23.57 -6.91 -14.30
CA THR A 93 -23.36 -8.06 -15.18
C THR A 93 -22.05 -8.75 -14.84
N ALA A 94 -22.10 -10.04 -14.55
CA ALA A 94 -20.91 -10.87 -14.36
C ALA A 94 -20.52 -11.56 -15.68
N ILE A 95 -19.22 -11.71 -15.92
CA ILE A 95 -18.71 -12.50 -17.04
C ILE A 95 -17.97 -13.69 -16.44
N SER A 96 -18.51 -14.88 -16.66
CA SER A 96 -17.96 -16.12 -16.10
C SER A 96 -17.06 -16.80 -17.13
N PRO A 97 -15.85 -17.25 -16.75
CA PRO A 97 -15.09 -18.21 -17.53
C PRO A 97 -15.69 -19.60 -17.30
N THR A 98 -16.94 -19.83 -17.69
CA THR A 98 -17.46 -21.20 -17.76
C THR A 98 -17.62 -21.55 -19.21
N GLU A 99 -16.74 -22.42 -19.71
CA GLU A 99 -17.18 -23.40 -20.69
C GLU A 99 -18.18 -24.29 -19.95
N ASN A 100 -19.42 -24.34 -20.45
CA ASN A 100 -20.36 -25.33 -19.97
C ASN A 100 -19.73 -26.72 -20.16
N CYS A 101 -19.54 -27.46 -19.07
CA CYS A 101 -19.17 -28.86 -19.12
C CYS A 101 -20.38 -29.68 -19.61
N TYR A 102 -20.71 -29.60 -20.90
CA TYR A 102 -21.44 -30.68 -21.55
C TYR A 102 -20.38 -31.63 -22.12
N ALA A 103 -20.36 -32.85 -21.60
CA ALA A 103 -19.56 -33.93 -22.14
C ALA A 103 -20.04 -34.24 -23.58
N ASP A 104 -19.50 -33.54 -24.56
CA ASP A 104 -19.51 -34.04 -25.93
C ASP A 104 -18.50 -35.18 -26.00
N ALA A 105 -19.03 -36.40 -26.04
CA ALA A 105 -18.28 -37.66 -25.99
C ALA A 105 -17.36 -37.91 -27.20
N ASN A 106 -17.08 -36.90 -28.03
CA ASN A 106 -16.35 -37.05 -29.29
C ASN A 106 -15.15 -36.10 -29.50
N GLU A 107 -14.81 -35.23 -28.55
CA GLU A 107 -13.60 -34.40 -28.67
C GLU A 107 -12.60 -34.71 -27.53
N GLY A 108 -11.44 -35.23 -27.90
CA GLY A 108 -10.47 -35.83 -26.99
C GLY A 108 -9.95 -34.89 -25.91
N TRP A 109 -9.81 -35.40 -24.68
CA TRP A 109 -9.05 -34.85 -23.55
C TRP A 109 -9.06 -33.32 -23.33
N GLY A 110 -10.14 -32.62 -23.71
CA GLY A 110 -10.47 -31.26 -23.23
C GLY A 110 -11.03 -31.30 -21.80
N GLY A 111 -10.38 -32.08 -20.94
CA GLY A 111 -10.88 -32.50 -19.64
C GLY A 111 -11.17 -31.32 -18.70
N CYS A 112 -12.44 -31.22 -18.30
CA CYS A 112 -13.00 -30.45 -17.19
C CYS A 112 -11.98 -29.60 -16.43
N SER A 113 -11.78 -28.34 -16.86
CA SER A 113 -10.83 -27.40 -16.25
C SER A 113 -11.04 -27.24 -14.74
N GLU A 114 -12.25 -27.43 -14.21
CA GLU A 114 -12.49 -27.40 -12.76
C GLU A 114 -11.87 -28.57 -11.98
N GLN A 115 -11.67 -29.72 -12.62
CA GLN A 115 -10.92 -30.83 -12.02
C GLN A 115 -9.45 -30.42 -11.76
N TRP A 116 -8.90 -29.53 -12.59
CA TRP A 116 -7.52 -29.04 -12.50
C TRP A 116 -7.40 -27.77 -11.66
N ASP A 117 -8.33 -26.83 -11.84
CA ASP A 117 -8.23 -25.46 -11.33
C ASP A 117 -9.16 -25.18 -10.13
N GLY A 118 -10.03 -26.13 -9.79
CA GLY A 118 -11.07 -25.99 -8.76
C GLY A 118 -12.40 -25.47 -9.31
N ALA A 119 -13.43 -25.55 -8.47
CA ALA A 119 -14.80 -25.19 -8.83
C ALA A 119 -14.94 -23.71 -9.19
N ARG A 120 -15.73 -23.41 -10.24
CA ARG A 120 -16.13 -22.05 -10.60
C ARG A 120 -17.57 -21.82 -10.16
N ILE A 121 -17.92 -20.55 -9.97
CA ILE A 121 -19.24 -20.19 -9.46
C ILE A 121 -20.36 -20.41 -10.50
N GLY A 122 -20.02 -20.41 -11.79
CA GLY A 122 -20.98 -20.52 -12.89
C GLY A 122 -21.86 -19.30 -13.08
N LEU A 123 -22.67 -19.30 -14.14
CA LEU A 123 -23.59 -18.21 -14.46
C LEU A 123 -24.69 -18.07 -13.41
N ASP A 124 -25.32 -19.18 -13.03
CA ASP A 124 -26.39 -19.19 -12.03
C ASP A 124 -25.86 -18.75 -10.67
N GLY A 125 -24.69 -19.27 -10.26
CA GLY A 125 -24.07 -18.85 -9.01
C GLY A 125 -23.63 -17.38 -9.01
N ALA A 126 -23.24 -16.81 -10.15
CA ALA A 126 -22.97 -15.37 -10.23
C ALA A 126 -24.24 -14.54 -9.95
N LYS A 127 -25.42 -14.98 -10.42
CA LYS A 127 -26.70 -14.32 -10.15
C LYS A 127 -27.19 -14.56 -8.73
N GLU A 128 -27.14 -15.81 -8.26
CA GLU A 128 -27.68 -16.20 -6.94
C GLU A 128 -26.80 -15.75 -5.77
N ARG A 129 -25.46 -15.85 -5.92
CA ARG A 129 -24.51 -15.61 -4.83
C ARG A 129 -23.89 -14.23 -4.86
N TYR A 130 -23.57 -13.72 -6.06
CA TYR A 130 -22.99 -12.37 -6.22
C TYR A 130 -24.03 -11.33 -6.61
N LEU A 131 -25.29 -11.73 -6.72
CA LEU A 131 -26.43 -10.83 -6.97
C LEU A 131 -26.28 -10.03 -8.27
N ALA A 132 -25.62 -10.62 -9.27
CA ALA A 132 -25.59 -10.05 -10.60
C ALA A 132 -26.99 -10.15 -11.23
N ASP A 133 -27.47 -9.08 -11.86
CA ASP A 133 -28.74 -9.08 -12.59
C ASP A 133 -28.67 -9.98 -13.84
N ASP A 134 -27.48 -10.06 -14.45
CA ASP A 134 -27.23 -10.92 -15.60
C ASP A 134 -25.81 -11.51 -15.60
N ALA A 135 -25.62 -12.62 -16.32
CA ALA A 135 -24.34 -13.31 -16.41
C ALA A 135 -24.14 -13.92 -17.80
N TYR A 136 -22.95 -13.74 -18.37
CA TYR A 136 -22.59 -14.20 -19.72
C TYR A 136 -21.35 -15.10 -19.69
N GLN A 137 -21.28 -16.07 -20.61
CA GLN A 137 -20.04 -16.82 -20.83
C GLN A 137 -18.99 -15.94 -21.50
N LEU A 138 -17.71 -16.21 -21.21
CA LEU A 138 -16.61 -15.47 -21.85
C LEU A 138 -16.56 -15.68 -23.37
N THR A 139 -17.02 -16.83 -23.89
CA THR A 139 -17.18 -17.09 -25.33
C THR A 139 -18.18 -16.15 -26.00
N ASP A 140 -19.13 -15.64 -25.23
CA ASP A 140 -20.18 -14.70 -25.69
C ASP A 140 -19.81 -13.23 -25.41
N LEU A 141 -18.56 -12.94 -25.04
CA LEU A 141 -18.13 -11.60 -24.63
C LEU A 141 -18.43 -10.54 -25.70
N SER A 142 -18.12 -10.80 -26.97
CA SER A 142 -18.35 -9.85 -28.07
C SER A 142 -19.84 -9.51 -28.29
N PRO A 143 -20.74 -10.49 -28.51
CA PRO A 143 -22.17 -10.18 -28.64
C PRO A 143 -22.75 -9.57 -27.35
N ALA A 144 -22.29 -9.98 -26.16
CA ALA A 144 -22.70 -9.38 -24.89
C ALA A 144 -22.30 -7.91 -24.79
N MET A 145 -21.03 -7.56 -25.08
CA MET A 145 -20.58 -6.16 -25.09
C MET A 145 -21.32 -5.32 -26.13
N GLY A 146 -21.54 -5.87 -27.32
CA GLY A 146 -22.34 -5.21 -28.35
C GLY A 146 -23.75 -4.86 -27.86
N LYS A 147 -24.43 -5.79 -27.18
CA LYS A 147 -25.76 -5.58 -26.60
C LYS A 147 -25.74 -4.58 -25.43
N LEU A 148 -24.79 -4.71 -24.51
CA LEU A 148 -24.72 -3.91 -23.28
C LEU A 148 -24.32 -2.46 -23.55
N LEU A 149 -23.34 -2.25 -24.45
CA LEU A 149 -22.79 -0.94 -24.74
C LEU A 149 -23.55 -0.20 -25.85
N SER A 150 -24.42 -0.89 -26.59
CA SER A 150 -25.29 -0.25 -27.58
C SER A 150 -26.23 0.75 -26.91
N GLY A 151 -26.28 1.96 -27.46
CA GLY A 151 -27.06 3.08 -26.91
C GLY A 151 -26.41 3.81 -25.73
N MET A 152 -25.27 3.35 -25.21
CA MET A 152 -24.54 4.09 -24.19
C MET A 152 -23.79 5.27 -24.82
N GLU A 153 -23.85 6.43 -24.18
CA GLU A 153 -23.10 7.63 -24.59
C GLU A 153 -21.73 7.72 -23.91
N ARG A 154 -21.63 7.24 -22.67
CA ARG A 154 -20.40 7.22 -21.87
C ARG A 154 -20.25 5.87 -21.20
N VAL A 155 -19.05 5.30 -21.27
CA VAL A 155 -18.71 4.01 -20.68
C VAL A 155 -17.50 4.22 -19.76
N PHE A 156 -17.68 4.00 -18.46
CA PHE A 156 -16.58 4.12 -17.50
C PHE A 156 -15.87 2.78 -17.37
N VAL A 157 -14.55 2.78 -17.58
CA VAL A 157 -13.71 1.58 -17.55
C VAL A 157 -12.58 1.80 -16.57
N LEU A 158 -12.32 0.78 -15.74
CA LEU A 158 -11.20 0.78 -14.79
C LEU A 158 -9.92 0.37 -15.49
N LYS A 159 -8.78 0.88 -15.02
CA LYS A 159 -7.47 0.48 -15.52
C LYS A 159 -7.32 -1.05 -15.46
N PRO A 160 -6.73 -1.68 -16.49
CA PRO A 160 -6.55 -3.12 -16.49
C PRO A 160 -5.53 -3.54 -15.43
N ASP A 161 -5.82 -4.66 -14.78
CA ASP A 161 -4.82 -5.37 -14.00
C ASP A 161 -3.64 -5.79 -14.89
N GLY A 162 -2.41 -5.69 -14.38
CA GLY A 162 -1.19 -5.94 -15.15
C GLY A 162 -0.87 -4.94 -16.27
N GLY A 163 -1.63 -3.85 -16.39
CA GLY A 163 -1.36 -2.72 -17.29
C GLY A 163 -1.78 -2.92 -18.76
N ARG A 164 -2.46 -4.03 -19.09
CA ARG A 164 -3.04 -4.26 -20.43
C ARG A 164 -4.37 -4.99 -20.33
N TYR A 165 -5.37 -4.52 -21.06
CA TYR A 165 -6.62 -5.27 -21.24
C TYR A 165 -6.35 -6.57 -22.02
N SER A 166 -7.17 -7.59 -21.77
CA SER A 166 -7.10 -8.83 -22.55
C SER A 166 -7.42 -8.56 -24.02
N PRO A 167 -6.81 -9.29 -24.98
CA PRO A 167 -7.12 -9.15 -26.40
C PRO A 167 -8.63 -9.32 -26.67
N ALA A 168 -9.27 -10.28 -26.01
CA ALA A 168 -10.70 -10.55 -26.14
C ALA A 168 -11.56 -9.34 -25.72
N PHE A 169 -11.21 -8.66 -24.62
CA PHE A 169 -11.90 -7.43 -24.20
C PHE A 169 -11.71 -6.30 -25.21
N VAL A 170 -10.48 -6.10 -25.69
CA VAL A 170 -10.16 -5.06 -26.67
C VAL A 170 -10.96 -5.26 -27.96
N GLU A 171 -10.99 -6.49 -28.49
CA GLU A 171 -11.73 -6.85 -29.69
C GLU A 171 -13.25 -6.68 -29.50
N ALA A 172 -13.80 -7.22 -28.40
CA ALA A 172 -15.23 -7.13 -28.10
C ALA A 172 -15.75 -5.70 -27.92
N THR A 173 -14.87 -4.77 -27.56
CA THR A 173 -15.24 -3.38 -27.24
C THR A 173 -14.76 -2.34 -28.24
N GLN A 174 -14.05 -2.75 -29.31
CA GLN A 174 -13.37 -1.85 -30.24
C GLN A 174 -14.28 -0.74 -30.81
N ALA A 175 -15.52 -1.08 -31.14
CA ALA A 175 -16.50 -0.14 -31.68
C ALA A 175 -16.94 0.96 -30.69
N PHE A 176 -16.61 0.83 -29.40
CA PHE A 176 -17.06 1.71 -28.32
C PHE A 176 -15.94 2.50 -27.64
N HIS A 177 -14.67 2.30 -28.03
CA HIS A 177 -13.52 2.93 -27.35
C HIS A 177 -13.58 4.46 -27.34
N SER A 178 -14.17 5.10 -28.34
CA SER A 178 -14.36 6.55 -28.37
C SER A 178 -15.28 7.09 -27.27
N LYS A 179 -16.00 6.20 -26.58
CA LYS A 179 -16.92 6.51 -25.48
C LYS A 179 -16.34 6.15 -24.12
N PHE A 180 -15.10 5.68 -24.05
CA PHE A 180 -14.49 5.22 -22.81
C PHE A 180 -13.95 6.39 -21.99
N PHE A 181 -14.26 6.38 -20.69
CA PHE A 181 -13.76 7.32 -19.70
C PHE A 181 -13.13 6.53 -18.55
N ALA A 182 -12.11 7.10 -17.90
CA ALA A 182 -11.50 6.48 -16.73
C ALA A 182 -12.51 6.44 -15.57
N GLY A 183 -12.72 5.25 -15.01
CA GLY A 183 -13.63 5.02 -13.88
C GLY A 183 -12.93 4.98 -12.51
N ASP A 184 -11.60 4.90 -12.48
CA ASP A 184 -10.82 4.61 -11.26
C ASP A 184 -11.13 5.60 -10.14
N PHE A 185 -11.06 6.91 -10.42
CA PHE A 185 -11.35 7.96 -9.46
C PHE A 185 -12.79 7.91 -8.90
N LEU A 186 -13.76 7.43 -9.67
CA LEU A 186 -15.14 7.31 -9.20
C LEU A 186 -15.26 6.18 -8.18
N VAL A 187 -14.62 5.05 -8.44
CA VAL A 187 -14.60 3.90 -7.50
C VAL A 187 -13.76 4.23 -6.26
N GLU A 188 -12.65 4.93 -6.43
CA GLU A 188 -11.78 5.33 -5.32
C GLU A 188 -12.47 6.32 -4.36
N GLN A 189 -13.31 7.23 -4.86
CA GLN A 189 -14.13 8.09 -3.99
C GLN A 189 -15.11 7.32 -3.11
N LEU A 190 -15.55 6.13 -3.55
CA LEU A 190 -16.37 5.24 -2.74
C LEU A 190 -15.50 4.46 -1.75
N ARG A 191 -14.37 3.91 -2.21
CA ARG A 191 -13.44 3.09 -1.40
C ARG A 191 -12.74 3.86 -0.29
N VAL A 192 -12.51 5.17 -0.45
CA VAL A 192 -11.72 5.93 0.52
C VAL A 192 -12.44 6.06 1.88
N VAL A 193 -13.78 6.07 1.88
CA VAL A 193 -14.62 6.09 3.09
C VAL A 193 -15.16 4.69 3.36
N LYS A 194 -14.70 4.06 4.44
CA LYS A 194 -15.03 2.68 4.78
C LYS A 194 -16.38 2.62 5.51
N SER A 195 -17.22 1.67 5.12
CA SER A 195 -18.38 1.27 5.93
C SER A 195 -17.97 0.53 7.20
N GLU A 196 -18.88 0.39 8.16
CA GLU A 196 -18.60 -0.35 9.40
C GLU A 196 -18.17 -1.81 9.16
N ASN A 197 -18.70 -2.46 8.11
CA ASN A 197 -18.29 -3.82 7.77
C ASN A 197 -16.84 -3.87 7.28
N GLU A 198 -16.43 -2.88 6.48
CA GLU A 198 -15.05 -2.75 5.99
C GLU A 198 -14.11 -2.43 7.16
N LEU A 199 -14.49 -1.52 8.05
CA LEU A 199 -13.75 -1.21 9.27
C LEU A 199 -13.58 -2.43 10.19
N ASN A 200 -14.59 -3.28 10.30
CA ASN A 200 -14.50 -4.53 11.06
C ASN A 200 -13.53 -5.53 10.41
N ARG A 201 -13.46 -5.57 9.07
CA ARG A 201 -12.47 -6.39 8.35
C ARG A 201 -11.06 -5.86 8.50
N MET A 202 -10.87 -4.54 8.41
CA MET A 202 -9.57 -3.90 8.64
C MET A 202 -9.10 -4.09 10.08
N ARG A 203 -9.99 -3.96 11.07
CA ARG A 203 -9.66 -4.26 12.47
C ARG A 203 -9.21 -5.71 12.64
N PHE A 204 -9.91 -6.66 12.00
CA PHE A 204 -9.52 -8.06 12.03
C PHE A 204 -8.15 -8.31 11.38
N ALA A 205 -7.84 -7.64 10.25
CA ALA A 205 -6.52 -7.69 9.64
C ALA A 205 -5.44 -7.13 10.58
N ALA A 206 -5.69 -5.97 11.20
CA ALA A 206 -4.78 -5.34 12.16
C ALA A 206 -4.55 -6.21 13.40
N ASP A 207 -5.58 -6.86 13.94
CA ASP A 207 -5.45 -7.79 15.08
C ASP A 207 -4.55 -8.99 14.73
N ILE A 208 -4.72 -9.56 13.53
CA ILE A 208 -3.86 -10.65 13.04
C ILE A 208 -2.41 -10.16 12.85
N GLY A 209 -2.23 -9.00 12.19
CA GLY A 209 -0.92 -8.40 11.97
C GLY A 209 -0.20 -8.12 13.29
N ALA A 210 -0.88 -7.49 14.25
CA ALA A 210 -0.35 -7.21 15.58
C ALA A 210 0.07 -8.49 16.32
N GLN A 211 -0.73 -9.56 16.23
CA GLN A 211 -0.35 -10.87 16.78
C GLN A 211 0.91 -11.42 16.10
N GLY A 212 1.04 -11.26 14.78
CA GLY A 212 2.26 -11.61 14.04
C GLY A 212 3.50 -10.87 14.56
N PHE A 213 3.39 -9.57 14.85
CA PHE A 213 4.45 -8.78 15.48
C PHE A 213 4.79 -9.25 16.89
N ILE A 214 3.78 -9.54 17.71
CA ILE A 214 3.98 -10.08 19.07
C ILE A 214 4.74 -11.41 19.00
N ASP A 215 4.39 -12.29 18.06
CA ASP A 215 5.06 -13.58 17.87
C ASP A 215 6.50 -13.40 17.39
N MET A 216 6.75 -12.48 16.46
CA MET A 216 8.12 -12.11 16.05
C MET A 216 8.95 -11.63 17.24
N MET A 217 8.44 -10.67 18.03
CA MET A 217 9.15 -10.12 19.18
C MET A 217 9.49 -11.21 20.21
N LYS A 218 8.53 -12.08 20.55
CA LYS A 218 8.74 -13.22 21.46
C LYS A 218 9.77 -14.21 20.95
N ASN A 219 9.84 -14.39 19.63
CA ASN A 219 10.79 -15.29 18.99
C ASN A 219 12.10 -14.59 18.63
N THR A 220 12.30 -13.31 18.86
CA THR A 220 13.55 -12.65 18.43
C THR A 220 14.72 -13.11 19.30
N ARG A 221 15.83 -13.51 18.66
CA ARG A 221 17.07 -13.89 19.35
C ARG A 221 18.32 -13.62 18.49
N PRO A 222 19.47 -13.27 19.09
CA PRO A 222 20.73 -13.15 18.36
C PRO A 222 21.09 -14.45 17.61
N GLY A 223 21.70 -14.32 16.43
CA GLY A 223 22.10 -15.45 15.57
C GLY A 223 21.02 -15.96 14.62
N MET A 224 19.78 -15.49 14.77
CA MET A 224 18.72 -15.59 13.77
C MET A 224 19.09 -14.91 12.46
N THR A 225 18.55 -15.35 11.33
CA THR A 225 18.55 -14.53 10.11
C THR A 225 17.34 -13.59 10.10
N GLU A 226 17.47 -12.44 9.43
CA GLU A 226 16.34 -11.56 9.11
C GLU A 226 15.22 -12.32 8.37
N LEU A 227 15.60 -13.23 7.45
CA LEU A 227 14.65 -14.09 6.74
C LEU A 227 13.84 -15.00 7.67
N ALA A 228 14.49 -15.64 8.66
CA ALA A 228 13.82 -16.51 9.61
C ALA A 228 12.86 -15.74 10.55
N LEU A 229 13.18 -14.48 10.85
CA LEU A 229 12.27 -13.61 11.58
C LEU A 229 11.05 -13.27 10.70
N GLY A 230 11.26 -12.90 9.43
CA GLY A 230 10.18 -12.64 8.48
C GLY A 230 9.24 -13.85 8.30
N SER A 231 9.77 -15.07 8.23
CA SER A 231 8.95 -16.28 8.14
C SER A 231 8.11 -16.53 9.39
N THR A 232 8.53 -16.01 10.55
CA THR A 232 7.76 -16.10 11.80
C THR A 232 6.46 -15.29 11.67
N PHE A 233 6.53 -14.08 11.10
CA PHE A 233 5.34 -13.29 10.80
C PHE A 233 4.42 -14.01 9.81
N GLU A 234 4.96 -14.44 8.67
CA GLU A 234 4.19 -15.13 7.62
C GLU A 234 3.47 -16.37 8.16
N GLY A 235 4.15 -17.16 8.99
CA GLY A 235 3.56 -18.33 9.63
C GLY A 235 2.46 -17.96 10.63
N SER A 236 2.66 -16.90 11.43
CA SER A 236 1.69 -16.44 12.41
C SER A 236 0.41 -15.92 11.75
N VAL A 237 0.52 -15.02 10.77
CA VAL A 237 -0.68 -14.42 10.15
C VAL A 237 -1.50 -15.44 9.37
N LYS A 238 -0.85 -16.39 8.68
CA LYS A 238 -1.52 -17.49 7.98
C LYS A 238 -2.27 -18.42 8.94
N LYS A 239 -1.68 -18.72 10.09
CA LYS A 239 -2.34 -19.53 11.14
C LYS A 239 -3.60 -18.86 11.67
N ASN A 240 -3.64 -17.52 11.68
CA ASN A 240 -4.75 -16.73 12.21
C ASN A 240 -5.77 -16.30 11.14
N GLY A 241 -5.65 -16.80 9.90
CA GLY A 241 -6.66 -16.63 8.86
C GLY A 241 -6.38 -15.54 7.83
N ALA A 242 -5.20 -14.92 7.83
CA ALA A 242 -4.75 -14.11 6.71
C ALA A 242 -4.38 -15.03 5.52
N LEU A 243 -4.79 -14.64 4.31
CA LEU A 243 -4.51 -15.39 3.10
C LEU A 243 -3.09 -15.10 2.60
N TRP A 244 -2.71 -13.82 2.67
CA TRP A 244 -1.49 -13.29 2.09
C TRP A 244 -0.84 -12.26 3.02
N ASN A 245 0.42 -11.96 2.75
CA ASN A 245 1.01 -10.71 3.21
C ASN A 245 0.49 -9.60 2.29
N ALA A 246 0.12 -8.45 2.85
CA ALA A 246 -0.36 -7.32 2.06
C ALA A 246 0.74 -6.77 1.12
N PHE A 247 2.00 -6.87 1.55
CA PHE A 247 3.17 -6.47 0.79
C PHE A 247 4.42 -7.26 1.23
N PRO A 248 5.53 -7.22 0.47
CA PRO A 248 6.75 -7.94 0.84
C PRO A 248 7.36 -7.46 2.16
N ASN A 249 7.60 -8.38 3.09
CA ASN A 249 8.19 -8.07 4.40
C ASN A 249 9.54 -7.35 4.29
N VAL A 250 9.64 -6.21 4.96
CA VAL A 250 10.90 -5.52 5.24
C VAL A 250 11.35 -5.98 6.62
N VAL A 251 12.54 -6.57 6.71
CA VAL A 251 13.15 -7.00 7.99
C VAL A 251 14.61 -6.60 7.95
N GLY A 252 14.95 -5.48 8.57
CA GLY A 252 16.31 -4.94 8.58
C GLY A 252 16.85 -4.82 10.00
N SER A 253 17.91 -5.56 10.31
CA SER A 253 18.64 -5.42 11.59
C SER A 253 19.87 -4.52 11.47
N GLY A 254 20.23 -3.87 12.57
CA GLY A 254 21.37 -2.96 12.62
C GLY A 254 21.27 -1.89 11.54
N SER A 255 22.33 -1.70 10.76
CA SER A 255 22.36 -0.68 9.70
C SER A 255 21.40 -0.96 8.54
N ASN A 256 20.86 -2.17 8.39
CA ASN A 256 19.86 -2.46 7.36
C ASN A 256 18.52 -1.78 7.68
N ALA A 257 18.23 -1.48 8.95
CA ALA A 257 17.06 -0.71 9.34
C ALA A 257 17.06 0.71 8.75
N ALA A 258 18.23 1.27 8.44
CA ALA A 258 18.37 2.58 7.80
C ALA A 258 18.16 2.54 6.27
N VAL A 259 17.80 1.38 5.70
CA VAL A 259 17.48 1.20 4.28
C VAL A 259 15.98 0.97 4.14
N ILE A 260 15.27 1.95 3.57
CA ILE A 260 13.80 2.05 3.64
C ILE A 260 13.09 0.85 3.03
N HIS A 261 13.47 0.46 1.79
CA HIS A 261 12.91 -0.71 1.10
C HIS A 261 13.85 -1.93 1.20
N TYR A 262 14.35 -2.24 2.40
CA TYR A 262 15.25 -3.36 2.60
C TYR A 262 14.52 -4.72 2.50
N LEU A 263 14.51 -5.28 1.28
CA LEU A 263 13.86 -6.57 0.99
C LEU A 263 14.82 -7.77 0.98
N SER A 264 16.13 -7.53 1.06
CA SER A 264 17.16 -8.57 0.90
C SER A 264 17.10 -9.63 1.99
N LYS A 265 16.91 -9.23 3.27
CA LYS A 265 16.79 -10.12 4.43
C LYS A 265 17.92 -11.17 4.56
N ARG A 266 19.17 -10.74 4.31
CA ARG A 266 20.33 -11.66 4.19
C ARG A 266 21.21 -11.70 5.43
N ASP A 267 21.03 -10.77 6.36
CA ASP A 267 21.93 -10.64 7.50
C ASP A 267 21.42 -11.42 8.72
N LEU A 268 22.32 -11.57 9.69
CA LEU A 268 22.04 -12.13 11.00
C LEU A 268 21.64 -11.02 11.95
N LEU A 269 20.62 -11.28 12.77
CA LEU A 269 20.27 -10.46 13.92
C LEU A 269 21.41 -10.56 14.94
N ARG A 270 22.05 -9.43 15.28
CA ARG A 270 23.14 -9.40 16.27
C ARG A 270 22.65 -8.84 17.60
N GLU A 271 23.29 -9.28 18.68
CA GLU A 271 23.00 -8.76 20.01
C GLU A 271 23.32 -7.26 20.10
N ASN A 272 22.52 -6.51 20.87
CA ASN A 272 22.61 -5.05 21.02
C ASN A 272 22.32 -4.23 19.74
N GLU A 273 21.75 -4.85 18.70
CA GLU A 273 21.17 -4.14 17.56
C GLU A 273 19.65 -4.01 17.70
N LEU A 274 19.10 -2.99 17.02
CA LEU A 274 17.68 -2.92 16.73
C LEU A 274 17.37 -3.73 15.46
N VAL A 275 16.14 -4.23 15.37
CA VAL A 275 15.54 -4.72 14.13
C VAL A 275 14.28 -3.92 13.84
N LEU A 276 14.20 -3.37 12.63
CA LEU A 276 13.01 -2.75 12.07
C LEU A 276 12.31 -3.78 11.20
N VAL A 277 11.03 -4.01 11.48
CA VAL A 277 10.17 -4.82 10.64
C VAL A 277 8.94 -4.03 10.24
N ASP A 278 8.69 -4.02 8.94
CA ASP A 278 7.52 -3.44 8.32
C ASP A 278 6.82 -4.53 7.51
N SER A 279 5.57 -4.79 7.89
CA SER A 279 4.80 -5.91 7.40
C SER A 279 3.30 -5.75 7.66
N GLY A 280 2.52 -6.21 6.70
CA GLY A 280 1.06 -6.24 6.74
C GLY A 280 0.51 -7.58 6.30
N CYS A 281 -0.74 -7.87 6.66
CA CYS A 281 -1.46 -9.05 6.19
C CYS A 281 -2.75 -8.67 5.50
N GLU A 282 -3.20 -9.53 4.58
CA GLU A 282 -4.46 -9.38 3.87
C GLU A 282 -5.44 -10.49 4.31
N VAL A 283 -6.64 -10.10 4.72
CA VAL A 283 -7.71 -11.01 5.10
C VAL A 283 -8.74 -11.18 3.98
N ALA A 284 -9.56 -12.22 4.08
CA ALA A 284 -10.65 -12.45 3.12
C ALA A 284 -11.51 -11.19 2.93
N GLY A 285 -11.73 -10.82 1.66
CA GLY A 285 -12.34 -9.54 1.27
C GLY A 285 -11.32 -8.49 0.81
N GLY A 286 -10.02 -8.79 0.89
CA GLY A 286 -8.94 -7.98 0.32
C GLY A 286 -8.43 -6.86 1.24
N TYR A 287 -8.88 -6.77 2.50
CA TYR A 287 -8.47 -5.68 3.40
C TYR A 287 -7.10 -5.95 4.02
N ALA A 288 -6.23 -4.94 3.94
CA ALA A 288 -4.87 -4.97 4.46
C ALA A 288 -4.75 -4.33 5.85
N SER A 289 -3.77 -4.80 6.63
CA SER A 289 -3.15 -4.06 7.71
C SER A 289 -1.78 -3.53 7.28
N ASP A 290 -1.29 -2.47 7.92
CA ASP A 290 0.06 -1.95 7.70
C ASP A 290 0.73 -1.57 9.02
N ILE A 291 1.80 -2.28 9.38
CA ILE A 291 2.38 -2.16 10.71
C ILE A 291 3.90 -2.17 10.58
N THR A 292 4.53 -1.13 11.14
CA THR A 292 5.97 -1.10 11.37
C THR A 292 6.26 -1.06 12.86
N ARG A 293 7.18 -1.93 13.30
CA ARG A 293 7.76 -1.89 14.65
C ARG A 293 9.27 -2.00 14.57
N THR A 294 9.93 -1.36 15.53
CA THR A 294 11.36 -1.49 15.76
C THR A 294 11.62 -1.94 17.19
N TRP A 295 12.45 -2.97 17.41
CA TRP A 295 12.71 -3.50 18.75
C TRP A 295 14.14 -4.06 18.87
N PRO A 296 14.67 -4.21 20.11
CA PRO A 296 15.98 -4.84 20.32
C PRO A 296 15.98 -6.32 19.91
N VAL A 297 17.04 -6.77 19.24
CA VAL A 297 17.29 -8.21 18.99
C VAL A 297 17.58 -8.97 20.30
N GLY A 298 18.09 -8.25 21.30
CA GLY A 298 18.49 -8.74 22.61
C GLY A 298 19.50 -7.80 23.24
N GLY A 299 19.95 -8.12 24.46
CA GLY A 299 20.97 -7.33 25.16
C GLY A 299 20.46 -5.96 25.65
N LYS A 300 21.36 -4.98 25.77
CA LYS A 300 21.06 -3.62 26.24
C LYS A 300 21.21 -2.63 25.09
N LEU A 301 20.17 -1.83 24.87
CA LEU A 301 20.23 -0.73 23.91
C LEU A 301 21.24 0.33 24.33
N THR A 302 21.90 0.94 23.35
CA THR A 302 22.73 2.13 23.57
C THR A 302 21.86 3.34 23.91
N SER A 303 22.45 4.36 24.53
CA SER A 303 21.75 5.63 24.78
C SER A 303 21.25 6.28 23.48
N GLY A 304 22.02 6.15 22.37
CA GLY A 304 21.61 6.62 21.05
C GLY A 304 20.38 5.89 20.52
N GLN A 305 20.34 4.55 20.60
CA GLN A 305 19.20 3.73 20.18
C GLN A 305 17.94 4.06 20.99
N THR A 306 18.05 4.15 22.32
CA THR A 306 16.92 4.50 23.19
C THR A 306 16.42 5.91 22.89
N THR A 307 17.32 6.89 22.79
CA THR A 307 16.96 8.29 22.48
C THR A 307 16.23 8.40 21.14
N MET A 308 16.73 7.73 20.08
CA MET A 308 16.08 7.77 18.77
C MET A 308 14.73 7.04 18.76
N TYR A 309 14.60 5.93 19.51
CA TYR A 309 13.34 5.22 19.63
C TYR A 309 12.28 6.08 20.32
N GLU A 310 12.62 6.66 21.47
CA GLU A 310 11.74 7.55 22.22
C GLU A 310 11.37 8.79 21.41
N PHE A 311 12.31 9.33 20.63
CA PHE A 311 12.05 10.44 19.71
C PHE A 311 10.99 10.07 18.66
N VAL A 312 11.15 8.97 17.92
CA VAL A 312 10.17 8.56 16.90
C VAL A 312 8.81 8.22 17.53
N LEU A 313 8.81 7.58 18.71
CA LEU A 313 7.59 7.28 19.45
C LEU A 313 6.85 8.54 19.90
N ASP A 314 7.57 9.56 20.37
CA ASP A 314 6.99 10.85 20.75
C ASP A 314 6.36 11.56 19.55
N VAL A 315 7.05 11.56 18.40
CA VAL A 315 6.52 12.11 17.14
C VAL A 315 5.22 11.41 16.74
N GLN A 316 5.20 10.07 16.73
CA GLN A 316 4.02 9.30 16.35
C GLN A 316 2.82 9.62 17.25
N LYS A 317 3.04 9.58 18.57
CA LYS A 317 1.98 9.88 19.56
C LYS A 317 1.46 11.30 19.39
N LYS A 318 2.33 12.28 19.14
CA LYS A 318 1.94 13.67 18.88
C LYS A 318 1.13 13.80 17.60
N CYS A 319 1.51 13.12 16.52
CA CYS A 319 0.73 13.11 15.27
C CYS A 319 -0.66 12.51 15.47
N ILE A 320 -0.78 11.35 16.11
CA ILE A 320 -2.07 10.70 16.41
C ILE A 320 -2.93 11.61 17.30
N GLU A 321 -2.34 12.21 18.33
CA GLU A 321 -3.03 13.13 19.24
C GLU A 321 -3.47 14.43 18.53
N HIS A 322 -2.65 14.96 17.61
CA HIS A 322 -3.00 16.14 16.82
C HIS A 322 -4.17 15.85 15.88
N LEU A 323 -4.11 14.71 15.18
CA LEU A 323 -5.21 14.22 14.36
C LEU A 323 -6.49 14.06 15.19
N ARG A 324 -6.42 13.35 16.33
CA ARG A 324 -7.55 13.17 17.25
C ARG A 324 -8.18 14.50 17.65
N LYS A 325 -7.37 15.47 18.09
CA LYS A 325 -7.85 16.80 18.49
C LYS A 325 -8.58 17.52 17.38
N LYS A 326 -8.01 17.55 16.16
CA LYS A 326 -8.63 18.20 15.00
C LYS A 326 -10.00 17.60 14.70
N ILE A 327 -10.10 16.27 14.76
CA ILE A 327 -11.36 15.58 14.53
C ILE A 327 -12.37 15.86 15.66
N GLU A 328 -11.96 15.84 16.93
CA GLU A 328 -12.82 16.15 18.08
C GLU A 328 -13.33 17.60 18.08
N THR A 329 -12.54 18.55 17.58
CA THR A 329 -12.92 19.96 17.46
C THR A 329 -13.61 20.30 16.15
N GLU A 330 -13.91 19.29 15.31
CA GLU A 330 -14.51 19.45 13.98
C GLU A 330 -13.71 20.39 13.06
N GLU A 331 -12.40 20.49 13.29
CA GLU A 331 -11.48 21.24 12.44
C GLU A 331 -10.97 20.36 11.30
N SER A 332 -11.03 20.89 10.07
CA SER A 332 -10.45 20.22 8.91
C SER A 332 -8.95 19.97 9.10
N ILE A 333 -8.51 18.77 8.74
CA ILE A 333 -7.11 18.38 8.63
C ILE A 333 -6.93 17.47 7.42
N THR A 334 -5.82 17.63 6.71
CA THR A 334 -5.40 16.80 5.58
C THR A 334 -4.19 15.94 5.96
N LEU A 335 -3.90 14.90 5.19
CA LEU A 335 -2.67 14.11 5.38
C LEU A 335 -1.40 14.95 5.17
N ASN A 336 -1.44 15.93 4.26
CA ASN A 336 -0.32 16.86 4.05
C ASN A 336 -0.09 17.75 5.27
N GLU A 337 -1.14 18.28 5.89
CA GLU A 337 -0.99 19.10 7.10
C GLU A 337 -0.48 18.27 8.29
N LEU A 338 -0.91 17.01 8.40
CA LEU A 338 -0.36 16.08 9.40
C LEU A 338 1.12 15.78 9.12
N HIS A 339 1.52 15.71 7.84
CA HIS A 339 2.91 15.54 7.45
C HIS A 339 3.73 16.77 7.83
N ASP A 340 3.27 17.96 7.47
CA ASP A 340 3.95 19.21 7.81
C ASP A 340 4.12 19.34 9.33
N TYR A 341 3.09 19.02 10.12
CA TYR A 341 3.17 18.96 11.58
C TYR A 341 4.26 17.99 12.07
N SER A 342 4.34 16.78 11.48
CA SER A 342 5.38 15.80 11.81
C SER A 342 6.78 16.31 11.48
N VAL A 343 6.93 17.01 10.35
CA VAL A 343 8.22 17.53 9.88
C VAL A 343 8.70 18.65 10.78
N GLU A 344 7.82 19.56 11.21
CA GLU A 344 8.16 20.63 12.16
C GLU A 344 8.75 20.07 13.46
N ILE A 345 8.03 19.16 14.12
CA ILE A 345 8.45 18.58 15.40
C ILE A 345 9.71 17.72 15.26
N MET A 346 9.88 17.04 14.13
CA MET A 346 11.07 16.24 13.87
C MET A 346 12.29 17.14 13.60
N MET A 347 12.16 18.18 12.79
CA MET A 347 13.26 19.09 12.45
C MET A 347 13.79 19.80 13.70
N GLU A 348 12.92 20.28 14.58
CA GLU A 348 13.31 20.90 15.85
C GLU A 348 14.21 19.95 16.67
N ARG A 349 13.74 18.73 16.91
CA ARG A 349 14.48 17.74 17.72
C ARG A 349 15.75 17.24 17.03
N MET A 350 15.74 17.09 15.71
CA MET A 350 16.92 16.68 14.96
C MET A 350 18.02 17.76 14.96
N LEU A 351 17.68 19.04 15.12
CA LEU A 351 18.67 20.10 15.39
C LEU A 351 19.31 19.93 16.77
N ASP A 352 18.51 19.66 17.80
CA ASP A 352 19.00 19.44 19.17
C ASP A 352 19.95 18.24 19.26
N PHE A 353 19.63 17.16 18.55
CA PHE A 353 20.48 15.97 18.45
C PHE A 353 21.71 16.17 17.57
N GLY A 354 21.85 17.32 16.92
CA GLY A 354 22.94 17.60 15.99
C GLY A 354 22.91 16.72 14.73
N ILE A 355 21.75 16.17 14.37
CA ILE A 355 21.52 15.43 13.12
C ILE A 355 21.40 16.43 11.96
N LEU A 356 20.62 17.50 12.16
CA LEU A 356 20.56 18.63 11.23
C LEU A 356 21.54 19.71 11.65
N LYS A 357 22.13 20.41 10.69
CA LYS A 357 23.03 21.55 10.91
C LYS A 357 22.41 22.88 10.49
N ASN A 358 21.47 22.84 9.54
CA ASN A 358 20.83 24.04 9.03
C ASN A 358 19.77 24.57 10.00
N LYS A 359 20.07 25.72 10.63
CA LYS A 359 19.16 26.43 11.54
C LYS A 359 18.18 27.36 10.83
N GLY A 360 18.07 27.31 9.50
CA GLY A 360 17.03 28.01 8.76
C GLY A 360 15.64 27.53 9.20
N GLY A 361 14.60 28.32 8.92
CA GLY A 361 13.23 27.95 9.28
C GLY A 361 12.85 26.57 8.74
N ALA A 362 12.01 25.85 9.50
CA ALA A 362 11.30 24.67 9.02
C ALA A 362 10.72 25.00 7.64
N PHE A 363 10.87 24.09 6.68
CA PHE A 363 10.47 24.26 5.27
C PHE A 363 11.31 25.19 4.38
N SER A 364 12.41 25.79 4.85
CA SER A 364 13.37 26.37 3.90
C SER A 364 13.90 25.28 2.96
N ARG A 365 14.05 25.56 1.65
CA ARG A 365 14.48 24.56 0.66
C ARG A 365 15.74 23.79 1.06
N SER A 366 16.70 24.49 1.68
CA SER A 366 17.95 23.88 2.15
C SER A 366 17.75 23.00 3.38
N ALA A 367 16.90 23.40 4.33
CA ALA A 367 16.62 22.61 5.53
C ALA A 367 15.79 21.37 5.20
N MET A 368 14.80 21.50 4.31
CA MET A 368 14.01 20.36 3.83
C MET A 368 14.86 19.33 3.10
N ARG A 369 15.78 19.78 2.23
CA ARG A 369 16.71 18.89 1.54
C ARG A 369 17.65 18.14 2.51
N GLU A 370 18.01 18.77 3.64
CA GLU A 370 18.80 18.11 4.67
C GLU A 370 17.97 17.09 5.45
N PHE A 371 16.76 17.48 5.90
CA PHE A 371 15.79 16.61 6.57
C PHE A 371 15.47 15.35 5.74
N GLN A 372 15.20 15.53 4.44
CA GLN A 372 14.87 14.46 3.52
C GLN A 372 15.98 13.41 3.34
N LYS A 373 17.21 13.68 3.79
CA LYS A 373 18.26 12.63 3.81
C LYS A 373 17.98 11.56 4.87
N TYR A 374 17.33 11.94 5.96
CA TYR A 374 17.12 11.10 7.15
C TYR A 374 15.65 10.74 7.36
N ASN A 375 14.71 11.46 6.76
CA ASN A 375 13.31 11.08 6.61
C ASN A 375 12.82 11.50 5.19
N PRO A 376 12.92 10.62 4.18
CA PRO A 376 12.46 10.90 2.82
C PRO A 376 11.01 10.43 2.55
N THR A 377 10.31 9.92 3.58
CA THR A 377 8.97 9.33 3.44
C THR A 377 7.88 10.32 3.83
N HIS A 378 6.64 10.01 3.47
CA HIS A 378 5.49 10.76 3.98
C HIS A 378 5.16 10.30 5.41
N ILE A 379 4.29 11.02 6.13
CA ILE A 379 3.83 10.59 7.47
C ILE A 379 2.82 9.43 7.41
N GLY A 380 2.30 9.12 6.22
CA GLY A 380 1.25 8.12 6.04
C GLY A 380 0.53 8.22 4.71
N HIS A 381 -0.38 7.29 4.48
CA HIS A 381 -1.21 7.15 3.28
C HIS A 381 -2.59 6.60 3.64
N TYR A 382 -3.53 6.63 2.70
CA TYR A 382 -4.80 5.90 2.85
C TYR A 382 -4.54 4.39 2.83
N LEU A 383 -5.35 3.65 3.59
CA LEU A 383 -5.27 2.19 3.70
C LEU A 383 -6.65 1.56 3.50
N GLY A 384 -6.72 0.39 2.88
CA GLY A 384 -7.97 -0.33 2.65
C GLY A 384 -7.75 -1.66 1.95
N MET A 385 -8.32 -1.81 0.75
CA MET A 385 -8.11 -3.01 -0.06
C MET A 385 -6.72 -3.09 -0.71
N ASP A 386 -6.06 -1.94 -0.85
CA ASP A 386 -4.65 -1.84 -1.22
C ASP A 386 -3.89 -1.22 -0.03
N THR A 387 -2.60 -1.55 0.13
CA THR A 387 -1.74 -0.94 1.16
C THR A 387 -1.66 0.57 0.99
N HIS A 388 -1.26 1.02 -0.21
CA HIS A 388 -1.38 2.41 -0.63
C HIS A 388 -2.72 2.62 -1.35
N ASP A 389 -3.79 2.74 -0.58
CA ASP A 389 -5.17 2.75 -1.09
C ASP A 389 -5.50 4.04 -1.84
N THR A 390 -6.40 3.93 -2.83
CA THR A 390 -7.02 5.07 -3.53
C THR A 390 -6.01 6.14 -4.02
N PRO A 391 -5.06 5.78 -4.90
CA PRO A 391 -3.92 6.63 -5.24
C PRO A 391 -4.27 7.95 -5.96
N HIS A 392 -5.49 8.10 -6.49
CA HIS A 392 -5.95 9.34 -7.10
C HIS A 392 -6.60 10.31 -6.09
N ILE A 393 -6.93 9.84 -4.88
CA ILE A 393 -7.37 10.73 -3.80
C ILE A 393 -6.13 11.46 -3.27
N THR A 394 -6.14 12.78 -3.40
CA THR A 394 -5.00 13.59 -2.95
C THR A 394 -4.86 13.57 -1.43
N ARG A 395 -3.63 13.60 -0.93
CA ARG A 395 -3.30 13.78 0.49
C ARG A 395 -3.60 15.19 0.99
N GLY A 396 -3.91 16.12 0.09
CA GLY A 396 -4.46 17.45 0.42
C GLY A 396 -5.98 17.49 0.53
N ALA A 397 -6.67 16.36 0.42
CA ALA A 397 -8.11 16.28 0.68
C ALA A 397 -8.36 16.26 2.20
N PRO A 398 -9.43 16.91 2.69
CA PRO A 398 -9.82 16.81 4.10
C PRO A 398 -10.09 15.36 4.51
N LEU A 399 -9.55 14.97 5.66
CA LEU A 399 -9.87 13.71 6.29
C LEU A 399 -11.28 13.77 6.89
N VAL A 400 -12.11 12.79 6.53
CA VAL A 400 -13.50 12.67 6.98
C VAL A 400 -13.74 11.34 7.70
N PRO A 401 -14.77 11.25 8.58
CA PRO A 401 -15.12 10.00 9.24
C PRO A 401 -15.27 8.82 8.27
N GLY A 402 -14.70 7.68 8.65
CA GLY A 402 -14.66 6.45 7.84
C GLY A 402 -13.40 6.31 6.99
N MET A 403 -12.60 7.36 6.80
CA MET A 403 -11.27 7.21 6.19
C MET A 403 -10.32 6.46 7.12
N VAL A 404 -9.46 5.61 6.56
CA VAL A 404 -8.39 4.93 7.30
C VAL A 404 -7.05 5.34 6.70
N VAL A 405 -6.11 5.72 7.56
CA VAL A 405 -4.77 6.18 7.20
C VAL A 405 -3.71 5.55 8.08
N THR A 406 -2.49 5.41 7.59
CA THR A 406 -1.32 5.08 8.41
C THR A 406 -0.75 6.33 9.09
N VAL A 407 -0.09 6.16 10.23
CA VAL A 407 0.75 7.19 10.89
C VAL A 407 2.11 6.59 11.22
N GLU A 408 3.10 6.88 10.39
CA GLU A 408 4.35 6.11 10.24
C GLU A 408 5.65 6.95 10.26
N PRO A 409 5.87 7.82 11.26
CA PRO A 409 7.12 8.56 11.33
C PRO A 409 8.33 7.60 11.44
N GLY A 410 9.43 7.98 10.80
CA GLY A 410 10.67 7.21 10.86
C GLY A 410 11.91 8.07 10.76
N ILE A 411 13.04 7.53 11.21
CA ILE A 411 14.35 8.14 11.05
C ILE A 411 15.33 7.09 10.56
N TYR A 412 16.11 7.44 9.54
CA TYR A 412 17.04 6.55 8.86
C TYR A 412 18.40 7.23 8.80
N LEU A 413 19.32 6.77 9.64
CA LEU A 413 20.65 7.37 9.83
C LEU A 413 21.71 6.46 9.20
N PRO A 414 22.19 6.74 7.98
CA PRO A 414 23.12 5.84 7.29
C PRO A 414 24.41 5.65 8.08
N LYS A 415 24.87 4.40 8.19
CA LYS A 415 26.10 4.06 8.93
C LYS A 415 27.35 4.77 8.42
N ASN A 416 27.37 5.09 7.12
CA ASN A 416 28.51 5.69 6.43
C ASN A 416 28.45 7.23 6.35
N ASP A 417 27.45 7.89 6.94
CA ASP A 417 27.39 9.35 6.97
C ASP A 417 28.19 9.90 8.17
N LEU A 418 29.38 10.44 7.87
CA LEU A 418 30.29 10.99 8.87
C LEU A 418 29.85 12.35 9.45
N ASN A 419 28.82 12.98 8.89
CA ASN A 419 28.27 14.23 9.43
C ASN A 419 27.38 13.99 10.66
N LEU A 420 26.93 12.74 10.85
CA LEU A 420 26.16 12.32 12.00
C LEU A 420 27.06 12.10 13.23
N PRO A 421 26.54 12.37 14.45
CA PRO A 421 27.15 11.87 15.68
C PRO A 421 27.40 10.37 15.60
N GLU A 422 28.56 9.91 16.07
CA GLU A 422 29.03 8.54 15.87
C GLU A 422 28.06 7.50 16.46
N GLU A 423 27.51 7.82 17.63
CA GLU A 423 26.56 7.01 18.39
C GLU A 423 25.19 6.84 17.70
N LEU A 424 24.88 7.66 16.69
CA LEU A 424 23.61 7.61 15.96
C LEU A 424 23.72 6.92 14.58
N ARG A 425 24.94 6.66 14.10
CA ARG A 425 25.18 6.09 12.77
C ARG A 425 24.66 4.66 12.68
N GLY A 426 23.91 4.38 11.62
CA GLY A 426 23.35 3.06 11.35
C GLY A 426 22.04 2.78 12.09
N ILE A 427 21.46 3.76 12.78
CA ILE A 427 20.15 3.62 13.42
C ILE A 427 19.05 3.84 12.37
N GLY A 428 18.15 2.88 12.24
CA GLY A 428 16.89 3.04 11.52
C GLY A 428 15.72 2.67 12.41
N ILE A 429 14.73 3.54 12.53
CA ILE A 429 13.55 3.34 13.38
C ILE A 429 12.34 3.89 12.63
N ARG A 430 11.28 3.09 12.54
CA ARG A 430 9.93 3.53 12.17
C ARG A 430 8.93 2.87 13.11
N ILE A 431 7.85 3.58 13.42
CA ILE A 431 6.75 3.12 14.26
C ILE A 431 5.47 3.55 13.57
N GLU A 432 4.63 2.59 13.22
CA GLU A 432 3.48 2.82 12.34
C GLU A 432 2.22 2.14 12.84
N ASP A 433 1.11 2.87 12.84
CA ASP A 433 -0.19 2.33 13.20
C ASP A 433 -1.26 2.69 12.16
N ASP A 434 -2.21 1.77 11.99
CA ASP A 434 -3.43 1.94 11.21
C ASP A 434 -4.47 2.74 12.01
N VAL A 435 -4.88 3.90 11.50
CA VAL A 435 -5.77 4.83 12.21
C VAL A 435 -7.04 5.10 11.41
N VAL A 436 -8.19 4.80 12.02
CA VAL A 436 -9.50 5.19 11.48
C VAL A 436 -9.90 6.57 11.99
N VAL A 437 -10.31 7.45 11.08
CA VAL A 437 -10.95 8.72 11.39
C VAL A 437 -12.40 8.45 11.78
N ARG A 438 -12.82 8.85 12.99
CA ARG A 438 -14.18 8.66 13.50
C ARG A 438 -14.80 10.01 13.84
N ALA A 439 -16.11 10.14 13.65
CA ALA A 439 -16.83 11.26 14.24
C ALA A 439 -16.75 11.16 15.78
N SER A 440 -16.75 12.32 16.44
CA SER A 440 -16.72 12.46 17.89
C SER A 440 -17.96 11.92 18.60
#